data_AF-A0A3C1ZK74-F1
#
_entry.id   AF-A0A3C1ZK74-F1
#
_cell.length_a   1.000
_cell.length_b   1.000
_cell.length_c   1.000
_cell.angle_alpha   90.00
_cell.angle_beta   90.00
_cell.angle_gamma   90.00
#
_symmetry.space_group_name_H-M   'P 1'
#
loop_
_entity.id
_entity.type
_entity.pdbx_description
1 polymer ?
#
loop_
_entity_poly.entity_id
_entity_poly.type
_entity_poly.pdbx_seq_one_letter_code
_entity_poly.pdbx_strand_id
1 'polypeptide(L)'
;MAEPYGIAFSPRPGEESSIDAAILRLPEQDRPAEIAGAIRKSPRCLLTMELFVRYYAAKVSGLASVFLPSGGIYLAGGISSKHETFLLDGQRFMRTFERNYSPHMRKYLAELPVMLVRDYSVSLLGAANAAVQLGSGANA
;
A
#
# COMPACT_ATOMS: atom_id res chain seq x y z
N MET A 1 -1.05 -28.70 0.50
CA MET A 1 -0.79 -27.53 1.38
C MET A 1 -0.44 -26.36 0.47
N ALA A 2 -1.37 -25.43 0.23
CA ALA A 2 -1.13 -24.26 -0.61
C ALA A 2 -0.22 -23.28 0.15
N GLU A 3 0.75 -22.66 -0.52
CA GLU A 3 1.63 -21.66 0.11
C GLU A 3 0.79 -20.57 0.82
N PRO A 4 1.14 -20.17 2.05
CA PRO A 4 0.35 -19.24 2.86
C PRO A 4 0.15 -17.86 2.18
N TYR A 5 0.92 -17.56 1.13
CA TYR A 5 0.84 -16.28 0.40
C TYR A 5 0.53 -16.42 -1.10
N GLY A 6 0.40 -17.62 -1.65
CA GLY A 6 0.08 -17.83 -3.07
C GLY A 6 1.03 -17.07 -4.00
N ILE A 7 2.33 -17.13 -3.74
CA ILE A 7 3.35 -16.52 -4.61
C ILE A 7 3.61 -17.52 -5.75
N ALA A 8 2.87 -17.40 -6.84
CA ALA A 8 3.27 -18.03 -8.09
C ALA A 8 4.51 -17.28 -8.62
N PHE A 9 5.70 -17.72 -8.19
CA PHE A 9 6.97 -17.15 -8.61
C PHE A 9 7.39 -17.73 -9.96
N SER A 10 7.63 -16.86 -10.96
CA SER A 10 8.84 -16.85 -11.81
C SER A 10 8.63 -16.07 -13.12
N PRO A 11 9.20 -14.85 -13.26
CA PRO A 11 9.89 -14.52 -14.51
C PRO A 11 11.15 -15.39 -14.57
N ARG A 12 11.35 -16.13 -15.67
CA ARG A 12 12.49 -17.03 -15.82
C ARG A 12 13.80 -16.28 -15.57
N PRO A 13 14.78 -16.85 -14.83
CA PRO A 13 16.12 -16.30 -14.76
C PRO A 13 16.69 -16.23 -16.18
N GLY A 14 16.93 -15.02 -16.70
CA GLY A 14 17.56 -14.81 -18.01
C GLY A 14 16.87 -13.85 -18.98
N GLU A 15 15.58 -13.52 -18.81
CA GLU A 15 14.94 -12.45 -19.60
C GLU A 15 15.15 -11.11 -18.90
N GLU A 16 16.33 -10.50 -19.07
CA GLU A 16 16.51 -9.08 -18.77
C GLU A 16 15.94 -8.26 -19.92
N SER A 17 14.83 -7.57 -19.67
CA SER A 17 14.39 -6.52 -20.56
C SER A 17 15.41 -5.38 -20.54
N SER A 18 15.64 -4.72 -21.67
CA SER A 18 16.51 -3.53 -21.75
C SER A 18 16.08 -2.43 -20.77
N ILE A 19 14.80 -2.41 -20.39
CA ILE A 19 14.22 -1.51 -19.39
C ILE A 19 14.71 -1.85 -17.97
N ASP A 20 14.75 -3.14 -17.61
CA ASP A 20 15.14 -3.58 -16.26
C ASP A 20 16.60 -3.16 -15.98
N ALA A 21 17.48 -3.41 -16.95
CA ALA A 21 18.88 -3.02 -16.86
C ALA A 21 19.06 -1.49 -16.81
N ALA A 22 18.23 -0.73 -17.52
CA ALA A 22 18.26 0.73 -17.47
C ALA A 22 17.86 1.26 -16.08
N ILE A 23 16.78 0.74 -15.50
CA ILE A 23 16.32 1.13 -14.16
C ILE A 23 17.37 0.78 -13.10
N LEU A 24 17.98 -0.40 -13.17
CA LEU A 24 18.98 -0.84 -12.19
C LEU A 24 20.26 0.01 -12.21
N ARG A 25 20.56 0.71 -13.32
CA ARG A 25 21.70 1.64 -13.42
C ARG A 25 21.41 3.01 -12.78
N LEU A 26 20.15 3.34 -12.51
CA LEU A 26 19.79 4.59 -11.86
C LEU A 26 20.23 4.60 -10.39
N PRO A 27 20.45 5.79 -9.79
CA PRO A 27 20.55 5.94 -8.35
C PRO A 27 19.36 5.31 -7.64
N GLU A 28 19.60 4.71 -6.47
CA GLU A 28 18.59 3.90 -5.78
C GLU A 28 17.31 4.68 -5.45
N GLN A 29 17.45 5.97 -5.13
CA GLN A 29 16.32 6.86 -4.83
C GLN A 29 15.38 7.11 -6.02
N ASP A 30 15.86 6.95 -7.26
CA ASP A 30 15.10 7.24 -8.47
C ASP A 30 14.37 6.00 -9.01
N ARG A 31 14.86 4.80 -8.64
CA ARG A 31 14.31 3.53 -9.12
C ARG A 31 12.81 3.33 -8.83
N PRO A 32 12.27 3.65 -7.63
CA PRO A 32 10.87 3.37 -7.33
C PRO A 32 9.89 4.05 -8.29
N ALA A 33 10.18 5.30 -8.68
CA ALA A 33 9.35 6.05 -9.62
C ALA A 33 9.36 5.38 -11.01
N GLU A 34 10.53 4.97 -11.49
CA GLU A 34 10.69 4.32 -12.79
C GLU A 34 10.09 2.91 -12.82
N ILE A 35 10.24 2.14 -11.74
CA ILE A 35 9.59 0.83 -11.58
C ILE A 35 8.06 1.00 -11.67
N ALA A 36 7.50 1.96 -10.94
CA ALA A 36 6.07 2.21 -10.96
C ALA A 36 5.58 2.74 -12.33
N GLY A 37 6.41 3.49 -13.06
CA GLY A 37 6.13 3.95 -14.42
C GLY A 37 6.21 2.84 -15.49
N ALA A 38 6.98 1.79 -15.23
CA ALA A 38 7.27 0.71 -16.18
C ALA A 38 6.40 -0.55 -16.00
N ILE A 39 5.37 -0.53 -15.15
CA ILE A 39 4.48 -1.68 -14.88
C ILE A 39 3.97 -2.37 -16.16
N ARG A 40 3.56 -1.59 -17.18
CA ARG A 40 3.06 -2.16 -18.44
C ARG A 40 4.14 -2.58 -19.44
N LYS A 41 5.40 -2.24 -19.16
CA LYS A 41 6.54 -2.42 -20.07
C LYS A 41 7.51 -3.51 -19.60
N SER A 42 7.48 -3.86 -18.32
CA SER A 42 8.34 -4.89 -17.73
C SER A 42 7.52 -5.80 -16.80
N PRO A 43 7.53 -7.13 -17.05
CA PRO A 43 6.94 -8.11 -16.13
C PRO A 43 7.56 -8.06 -14.73
N ARG A 44 8.86 -7.73 -14.62
CA ARG A 44 9.53 -7.58 -13.32
C ARG A 44 9.03 -6.34 -12.59
N CYS A 45 8.86 -5.22 -13.28
CA CYS A 45 8.31 -4.00 -12.67
C CYS A 45 6.85 -4.21 -12.20
N LEU A 46 6.03 -4.91 -13.00
CA LEU A 46 4.71 -5.35 -12.58
C LEU A 46 4.77 -6.20 -11.31
N LEU A 47 5.62 -7.23 -11.30
CA LEU A 47 5.80 -8.10 -10.13
C LEU A 47 6.26 -7.31 -8.89
N THR A 48 7.20 -6.38 -9.03
CA THR A 48 7.66 -5.53 -7.93
C THR A 48 6.51 -4.72 -7.36
N MET A 49 5.66 -4.12 -8.21
CA MET A 49 4.50 -3.37 -7.75
C MET A 49 3.43 -4.28 -7.12
N GLU A 50 3.22 -5.49 -7.65
CA GLU A 50 2.33 -6.47 -7.01
C GLU A 50 2.82 -6.88 -5.62
N LEU A 51 4.12 -7.12 -5.46
CA LEU A 51 4.74 -7.42 -4.16
C LEU A 51 4.59 -6.24 -3.21
N PHE A 52 4.87 -5.02 -3.68
CA PHE A 52 4.69 -3.80 -2.90
C PHE A 52 3.27 -3.71 -2.33
N VAL A 53 2.23 -3.87 -3.17
CA VAL A 53 0.84 -3.80 -2.72
C VAL A 53 0.50 -4.90 -1.71
N ARG A 54 1.00 -6.13 -1.92
CA ARG A 54 0.80 -7.24 -0.97
C ARG A 54 1.42 -6.94 0.39
N TYR A 55 2.67 -6.50 0.44
CA TYR A 55 3.34 -6.15 1.69
C TYR A 55 2.69 -4.96 2.37
N TYR A 56 2.29 -3.96 1.60
CA TYR A 56 1.60 -2.79 2.12
C TYR A 56 0.26 -3.19 2.78
N ALA A 57 -0.57 -3.95 2.07
CA ALA A 57 -1.84 -4.45 2.59
C ALA A 57 -1.67 -5.38 3.81
N ALA A 58 -0.68 -6.29 3.78
CA ALA A 58 -0.40 -7.18 4.90
C ALA A 58 0.04 -6.41 6.16
N LYS A 59 0.85 -5.35 6.00
CA LYS A 59 1.24 -4.50 7.13
C LYS A 59 0.04 -3.79 7.72
N VAL A 60 -0.84 -3.24 6.89
CA VAL A 60 -2.06 -2.55 7.33
C VAL A 60 -3.03 -3.54 8.01
N SER A 61 -3.19 -4.75 7.47
CA SER A 61 -3.98 -5.83 8.08
C SER A 61 -3.46 -6.25 9.46
N GLY A 62 -2.15 -6.37 9.61
CA GLY A 62 -1.52 -6.66 10.89
C GLY A 62 -1.81 -5.57 11.92
N LEU A 63 -1.70 -4.30 11.53
CA LEU A 63 -2.06 -3.17 12.41
C LEU A 63 -3.56 -3.18 12.76
N ALA A 64 -4.42 -3.42 11.79
CA ALA A 64 -5.86 -3.55 11.99
C ALA A 64 -6.21 -4.65 13.02
N SER A 65 -5.51 -5.78 12.94
CA SER A 65 -5.70 -6.91 13.85
C SER A 65 -5.24 -6.62 15.28
N VAL A 66 -4.32 -5.67 15.46
CA VAL A 66 -3.81 -5.25 16.79
C VAL A 66 -4.69 -4.17 17.40
N PHE A 67 -5.07 -3.16 16.61
CA PHE A 67 -5.73 -1.96 17.11
C PHE A 67 -7.25 -1.99 17.02
N LEU A 68 -7.82 -2.89 16.22
CA LEU A 68 -9.26 -3.02 15.97
C LEU A 68 -9.95 -1.65 15.72
N PRO A 69 -9.49 -0.86 14.72
CA PRO A 69 -9.95 0.51 14.53
C PRO A 69 -11.41 0.54 14.03
N SER A 70 -12.38 0.65 14.93
CA SER A 70 -13.82 0.66 14.59
C SER A 70 -14.24 1.79 13.64
N GLY A 71 -13.48 2.90 13.59
CA GLY A 71 -13.69 4.01 12.66
C GLY A 71 -13.11 3.79 11.25
N GLY A 72 -12.51 2.63 10.98
CA GLY A 72 -11.85 2.33 9.71
C GLY A 72 -10.39 2.76 9.65
N ILE A 73 -9.79 2.57 8.48
CA ILE A 73 -8.38 2.87 8.20
C ILE A 73 -8.29 3.86 7.05
N TYR A 74 -7.44 4.87 7.23
CA TYR A 74 -7.15 5.87 6.20
C TYR A 74 -5.73 5.67 5.68
N LEU A 75 -5.61 5.32 4.40
CA LEU A 75 -4.35 5.28 3.68
C LEU A 75 -4.04 6.69 3.17
N ALA A 76 -3.12 7.38 3.86
CA ALA A 76 -2.63 8.69 3.48
C ALA A 76 -1.21 8.63 2.91
N GLY A 77 -0.82 9.66 2.16
CA GLY A 77 0.53 9.82 1.64
C GLY A 77 0.63 9.72 0.11
N GLY A 78 1.79 10.15 -0.39
CA GLY A 78 2.03 10.27 -1.84
C GLY A 78 2.03 8.93 -2.59
N ILE A 79 2.48 7.85 -1.96
CA ILE A 79 2.57 6.53 -2.62
C ILE A 79 1.17 5.95 -2.87
N SER A 80 0.30 6.00 -1.87
CA SER A 80 -1.05 5.45 -1.97
C SER A 80 -1.91 6.23 -2.95
N SER A 81 -1.84 7.56 -2.91
CA SER A 81 -2.57 8.44 -3.83
C SER A 81 -2.07 8.32 -5.28
N LYS A 82 -0.75 8.32 -5.52
CA LYS A 82 -0.17 8.20 -6.88
C LYS A 82 -0.44 6.83 -7.54
N HIS A 83 -0.70 5.79 -6.76
CA HIS A 83 -0.93 4.44 -7.25
C HIS A 83 -2.36 3.94 -7.01
N GLU A 84 -3.31 4.86 -6.81
CA GLU A 84 -4.72 4.54 -6.52
C GLU A 84 -5.30 3.50 -7.48
N THR A 85 -5.20 3.73 -8.79
CA THR A 85 -5.75 2.81 -9.79
C THR A 85 -5.16 1.41 -9.66
N PHE A 86 -3.87 1.29 -9.35
CA PHE A 86 -3.20 0.01 -9.18
C PHE A 86 -3.60 -0.68 -7.86
N LEU A 87 -3.86 0.07 -6.79
CA LEU A 87 -4.33 -0.48 -5.52
C LEU A 87 -5.77 -1.03 -5.63
N LEU A 88 -6.63 -0.30 -6.34
CA LEU A 88 -8.05 -0.62 -6.51
C LEU A 88 -8.30 -1.71 -7.55
N ASP A 89 -7.46 -1.81 -8.59
CA ASP A 89 -7.62 -2.78 -9.68
C ASP A 89 -7.76 -4.22 -9.15
N GLY A 90 -8.84 -4.89 -9.54
CA GLY A 90 -9.18 -6.25 -9.12
C GLY A 90 -9.27 -6.45 -7.60
N GLN A 91 -9.36 -5.40 -6.79
CA GLN A 91 -9.23 -5.47 -5.33
C GLN A 91 -7.83 -5.95 -4.86
N ARG A 92 -6.76 -5.59 -5.59
CA ARG A 92 -5.37 -6.01 -5.28
C ARG A 92 -4.99 -5.79 -3.82
N PHE A 93 -5.31 -4.62 -3.26
CA PHE A 93 -5.05 -4.34 -1.85
C PHE A 93 -5.92 -5.20 -0.92
N MET A 94 -7.25 -5.18 -1.11
CA MET A 94 -8.21 -5.83 -0.20
C MET A 94 -8.02 -7.35 -0.14
N ARG A 95 -7.73 -8.01 -1.27
CA ARG A 95 -7.46 -9.45 -1.34
C ARG A 95 -6.30 -9.91 -0.45
N THR A 96 -5.35 -9.03 -0.15
CA THR A 96 -4.27 -9.31 0.80
C THR A 96 -4.59 -8.79 2.20
N PHE A 97 -5.23 -7.63 2.30
CA PHE A 97 -5.63 -7.04 3.58
C PHE A 97 -6.55 -7.96 4.39
N GLU A 98 -7.52 -8.62 3.74
CA GLU A 98 -8.49 -9.50 4.40
C GLU A 98 -7.91 -10.88 4.77
N ARG A 99 -6.67 -11.19 4.34
CA ARG A 99 -6.05 -12.48 4.66
C ARG A 99 -5.66 -12.52 6.12
N ASN A 100 -6.22 -13.48 6.83
CA ASN A 100 -5.83 -13.80 8.19
C ASN A 100 -6.04 -15.28 8.46
N TYR A 101 -5.17 -15.87 9.29
CA TYR A 101 -5.27 -17.28 9.69
C TYR A 101 -6.51 -17.52 10.56
N SER A 102 -6.92 -16.53 11.37
CA SER A 102 -8.12 -16.60 12.20
C SER A 102 -9.38 -16.28 11.39
N PRO A 103 -10.38 -17.17 11.33
CA PRO A 103 -11.64 -16.91 10.64
C PRO A 103 -12.41 -15.71 11.19
N HIS A 104 -12.39 -15.50 12.51
CA HIS A 104 -13.06 -14.36 13.15
C HIS A 104 -12.40 -13.04 12.74
N MET A 105 -11.07 -13.02 12.69
CA MET A 105 -10.34 -11.82 12.27
C MET A 105 -10.55 -11.52 10.79
N ARG A 106 -10.59 -12.56 9.93
CA ARG A 106 -10.91 -12.38 8.51
C ARG A 106 -12.29 -11.75 8.30
N LYS A 107 -13.31 -12.18 9.07
CA LYS A 107 -14.64 -11.55 9.02
C LYS A 107 -14.59 -10.09 9.43
N TYR A 108 -13.90 -9.78 10.54
CA TYR A 108 -13.71 -8.40 10.99
C TYR A 108 -13.02 -7.53 9.94
N LEU A 109 -11.92 -8.01 9.34
CA LEU A 109 -11.17 -7.27 8.32
C LEU A 109 -11.99 -7.04 7.04
N ALA A 110 -12.85 -7.98 6.65
CA ALA A 110 -13.72 -7.83 5.48
C ALA A 110 -14.83 -6.77 5.67
N GLU A 111 -15.22 -6.52 6.92
CA GLU A 111 -16.23 -5.48 7.27
C GLU A 111 -15.58 -4.12 7.56
N LEU A 112 -14.26 -4.08 7.78
CA LEU A 112 -13.52 -2.88 8.17
C LEU A 112 -13.26 -1.96 6.96
N PRO A 113 -13.81 -0.73 6.94
CA PRO A 113 -13.58 0.18 5.82
C PRO A 113 -12.12 0.64 5.73
N VAL A 114 -11.54 0.54 4.53
CA VAL A 114 -10.24 1.09 4.18
C VAL A 114 -10.42 2.19 3.14
N MET A 115 -10.03 3.41 3.48
CA MET A 115 -10.27 4.63 2.71
C MET A 115 -8.95 5.19 2.21
N LEU A 116 -8.93 5.64 0.96
CA LEU A 116 -7.77 6.33 0.39
C LEU A 116 -7.96 7.85 0.51
N VAL A 117 -7.00 8.53 1.13
CA VAL A 117 -7.05 10.00 1.26
C VAL A 117 -6.56 10.63 -0.04
N ARG A 118 -7.46 11.30 -0.76
CA ARG A 118 -7.16 12.01 -2.02
C ARG A 118 -6.82 13.48 -1.83
N ASP A 119 -7.20 14.07 -0.70
CA ASP A 119 -6.92 15.47 -0.40
C ASP A 119 -5.47 15.64 0.07
N TYR A 120 -4.62 16.22 -0.78
CA TYR A 120 -3.22 16.49 -0.46
C TYR A 120 -3.04 17.54 0.64
N SER A 121 -4.07 18.35 0.94
CA SER A 121 -4.03 19.33 2.02
C SER A 121 -4.25 18.73 3.40
N VAL A 122 -4.58 17.42 3.50
CA VAL A 122 -4.89 16.74 4.78
C VAL A 122 -3.84 16.97 5.86
N SER A 123 -2.54 17.02 5.50
CA SER A 123 -1.46 17.27 6.47
C SER A 123 -1.49 18.70 7.01
N LEU A 124 -1.81 19.69 6.16
CA LEU A 124 -1.96 21.09 6.57
C LEU A 124 -3.23 21.29 7.40
N LEU A 125 -4.34 20.66 7.00
CA LEU A 125 -5.59 20.66 7.77
C LEU A 125 -5.39 20.04 9.15
N GLY A 126 -4.67 18.92 9.22
CA GLY A 126 -4.29 18.27 10.48
C GLY A 126 -3.43 19.19 11.37
N ALA A 127 -2.45 19.88 10.79
CA ALA A 127 -1.62 20.84 11.52
C ALA A 127 -2.43 22.04 12.05
N ALA A 128 -3.32 22.61 11.24
CA ALA A 128 -4.20 23.70 11.64
C ALA A 128 -5.14 23.26 12.77
N ASN A 129 -5.74 22.08 12.66
CA ASN A 129 -6.60 21.51 13.70
C ASN A 129 -5.81 21.25 15.00
N ALA A 130 -4.59 20.72 14.91
CA ALA A 130 -3.73 20.53 16.09
C ALA A 130 -3.40 21.85 16.78
N ALA A 131 -3.10 22.92 16.03
CA ALA A 131 -2.86 24.24 16.60
C ALA A 131 -4.09 24.80 17.34
N VAL A 132 -5.30 24.62 16.80
CA VAL A 132 -6.54 25.02 17.48
C VAL A 132 -6.75 24.22 18.76
N GLN A 133 -6.61 22.90 18.72
CA GLN A 133 -6.86 22.04 19.87
C GLN A 133 -5.83 22.21 20.98
N LEU A 134 -4.54 22.31 20.63
CA LEU A 134 -3.45 22.41 21.60
C LEU A 134 -3.23 23.87 22.06
N GLY A 135 -3.49 24.85 21.21
CA GLY A 135 -3.36 26.27 21.54
C GLY A 135 -4.46 26.79 22.46
N SER A 136 -5.67 26.22 22.37
CA SER A 136 -6.79 26.62 23.22
C SER A 136 -6.65 26.15 24.68
N GLY A 137 -5.73 25.24 24.97
CA GLY A 137 -5.41 24.78 26.34
C GLY A 137 -4.39 25.65 27.09
N ALA A 138 -3.79 26.66 26.44
CA ALA A 138 -2.79 27.54 27.05
C ALA A 138 -3.37 28.75 27.81
N ASN A 139 -4.71 28.89 27.86
CA ASN A 139 -5.43 29.97 28.54
C ASN A 139 -6.37 29.47 29.65
N ALA A 140 -6.16 28.27 30.19
CA ALA A 140 -6.91 27.72 31.33
C ALA A 140 -6.00 27.55 32.56
#